data_AF-A0A523T8F0-F1
#
_entry.id   AF-A0A523T8F0-F1
#
_cell.length_a   1.000
_cell.length_b   1.000
_cell.length_c   1.000
_cell.angle_alpha   90.00
_cell.angle_beta   90.00
_cell.angle_gamma   90.00
#
_symmetry.space_group_name_H-M   'P 1'
#
loop_
_entity.id
_entity.type
_entity.pdbx_description
1 polymer ?
#
loop_
_entity_poly.entity_id
_entity_poly.type
_entity_poly.pdbx_seq_one_letter_code
_entity_poly.pdbx_strand_id
1 'polypeptide(L)'
;MPESNPSSSEEQQSEQIQPRPHASPTHNFPIVDIVKDSQYWNAAWDATELYRKLWSINKSYRETHTYIEGVFDCNDMTIDLWNILHKQGITSVIVVGNLDLDKERFRECDHTWLLIQHSRDGSLYRCFIIESTNGEVYAFDLKTKAFAQYIEGYYYSSPSNFKEDN
;
A
#
# COMPACT_ATOMS: atom_id res chain seq x y z
N MET A 1 23.55 -66.56 -36.73
CA MET A 1 23.10 -65.37 -37.47
C MET A 1 22.23 -64.53 -36.54
N PRO A 2 22.30 -63.20 -36.64
CA PRO A 2 21.79 -62.26 -35.65
C PRO A 2 20.38 -61.76 -35.99
N GLU A 3 19.57 -61.44 -34.96
CA GLU A 3 18.42 -60.53 -35.02
C GLU A 3 18.48 -59.70 -33.72
N SER A 4 19.03 -58.48 -33.75
CA SER A 4 18.32 -57.19 -33.89
C SER A 4 17.23 -56.97 -32.82
N ASN A 5 17.54 -56.33 -31.69
CA ASN A 5 17.40 -54.87 -31.37
C ASN A 5 16.03 -54.54 -30.72
N PRO A 6 15.81 -53.37 -30.07
CA PRO A 6 16.43 -52.88 -28.83
C PRO A 6 15.34 -52.30 -27.84
N SER A 7 15.79 -51.58 -26.81
CA SER A 7 15.10 -50.41 -26.22
C SER A 7 14.06 -50.63 -25.11
N SER A 8 14.43 -50.21 -23.90
CA SER A 8 13.61 -49.32 -23.07
C SER A 8 14.47 -48.80 -21.92
N SER A 9 15.32 -47.82 -22.23
CA SER A 9 15.79 -46.88 -21.23
C SER A 9 14.59 -46.04 -20.80
N GLU A 10 14.13 -46.24 -19.57
CA GLU A 10 13.20 -45.34 -18.89
C GLU A 10 13.91 -43.99 -18.72
N GLU A 11 13.70 -43.09 -19.68
CA GLU A 11 13.93 -41.67 -19.48
C GLU A 11 12.93 -41.21 -18.42
N GLN A 12 13.42 -41.10 -17.18
CA GLN A 12 12.82 -40.23 -16.18
C GLN A 12 12.77 -38.83 -16.78
N GLN A 13 11.62 -38.47 -17.35
CA GLN A 13 11.25 -37.08 -17.60
C GLN A 13 11.22 -36.41 -16.23
N SER A 14 12.35 -35.82 -15.88
CA SER A 14 12.41 -34.77 -14.90
C SER A 14 11.44 -33.70 -15.38
N GLU A 15 10.29 -33.60 -14.70
CA GLU A 15 9.49 -32.39 -14.76
C GLU A 15 10.43 -31.24 -14.40
N GLN A 16 10.89 -30.54 -15.42
CA GLN A 16 11.46 -29.23 -15.26
C GLN A 16 10.33 -28.37 -14.68
N ILE A 17 10.31 -28.28 -13.36
CA ILE A 17 9.61 -27.23 -12.65
C ILE A 17 10.22 -25.94 -13.20
N GLN A 18 9.56 -25.35 -14.19
CA GLN A 18 9.93 -24.03 -14.65
C GLN A 18 9.86 -23.13 -13.42
N PRO A 19 10.94 -22.44 -13.02
CA PRO A 19 10.83 -21.44 -11.98
C PRO A 19 9.85 -20.39 -12.49
N ARG A 20 8.68 -20.26 -11.86
CA ARG A 20 7.80 -19.11 -12.12
C ARG A 20 8.64 -17.86 -11.87
N PRO A 21 8.86 -16.98 -12.86
CA PRO A 21 9.57 -15.74 -12.60
C PRO A 21 8.65 -14.82 -11.79
N HIS A 22 9.18 -14.41 -10.62
CA HIS A 22 8.97 -13.20 -9.81
C HIS A 22 7.60 -12.49 -9.80
N ALA A 23 7.27 -11.87 -8.67
CA ALA A 23 6.60 -10.58 -8.73
C ALA A 23 6.88 -9.79 -7.45
N SER A 24 7.96 -8.99 -7.46
CA SER A 24 7.84 -7.70 -6.78
C SER A 24 6.73 -6.92 -7.50
N PRO A 25 5.92 -6.12 -6.79
CA PRO A 25 4.93 -5.27 -7.44
C PRO A 25 5.61 -4.39 -8.48
N THR A 26 4.90 -4.13 -9.58
CA THR A 26 5.47 -3.47 -10.76
C THR A 26 5.02 -2.02 -10.89
N HIS A 27 3.95 -1.65 -10.18
CA HIS A 27 3.33 -0.33 -10.23
C HIS A 27 3.51 0.46 -8.94
N ASN A 28 4.30 -0.07 -7.98
CA ASN A 28 4.62 0.63 -6.75
C ASN A 28 5.70 1.70 -6.95
N PHE A 29 5.63 2.76 -6.17
CA PHE A 29 6.62 3.84 -6.16
C PHE A 29 7.62 3.64 -5.00
N PRO A 30 8.90 4.01 -5.21
CA PRO A 30 9.79 4.29 -4.10
C PRO A 30 9.25 5.44 -3.23
N ILE A 31 9.27 5.30 -1.90
CA ILE A 31 8.84 6.38 -0.99
C ILE A 31 9.57 7.70 -1.27
N VAL A 32 10.83 7.65 -1.70
CA VAL A 32 11.62 8.85 -2.02
C VAL A 32 11.00 9.68 -3.16
N ASP A 33 10.36 9.03 -4.12
CA ASP A 33 9.72 9.71 -5.25
C ASP A 33 8.41 10.36 -4.79
N ILE A 34 7.66 9.66 -3.95
CA ILE A 34 6.45 10.20 -3.28
C ILE A 34 6.79 11.40 -2.40
N VAL A 35 7.89 11.36 -1.63
CA VAL A 35 8.26 12.44 -0.71
C VAL A 35 8.77 13.68 -1.42
N LYS A 36 9.53 13.51 -2.50
CA LYS A 36 10.13 14.64 -3.23
C LYS A 36 9.17 15.33 -4.19
N ASP A 37 8.13 14.63 -4.63
CA ASP A 37 7.20 15.17 -5.59
C ASP A 37 6.09 15.99 -4.93
N SER A 38 6.13 17.30 -5.18
CA SER A 38 5.18 18.27 -4.65
C SER A 38 3.72 18.01 -5.01
N GLN A 39 3.42 17.19 -6.02
CA GLN A 39 2.04 16.82 -6.35
C GLN A 39 1.36 16.03 -5.21
N TYR A 40 2.15 15.35 -4.38
CA TYR A 40 1.66 14.61 -3.20
C TYR A 40 1.61 15.47 -1.93
N TRP A 41 2.01 16.75 -2.01
CA TRP A 41 2.00 17.65 -0.86
C TRP A 41 0.68 18.40 -0.77
N ASN A 42 0.03 18.30 0.37
CA ASN A 42 -1.18 19.06 0.68
C ASN A 42 -0.85 20.50 1.12
N ALA A 43 -0.05 21.21 0.30
CA ALA A 43 0.55 22.51 0.62
C ALA A 43 -0.47 23.64 0.82
N ALA A 44 -1.65 23.52 0.20
CA ALA A 44 -2.74 24.49 0.33
C ALA A 44 -3.38 24.49 1.73
N TRP A 45 -3.19 23.44 2.51
CA TRP A 45 -3.79 23.30 3.84
C TRP A 45 -2.87 23.83 4.95
N ASP A 46 -3.47 24.33 6.02
CA ASP A 46 -2.80 24.33 7.33
C ASP A 46 -2.72 22.89 7.85
N ALA A 47 -1.61 22.52 8.49
CA ALA A 47 -1.40 21.13 8.93
C ALA A 47 -2.40 20.70 10.01
N THR A 48 -2.82 21.61 10.89
CA THR A 48 -3.78 21.34 11.95
C THR A 48 -5.19 21.22 11.39
N GLU A 49 -5.54 22.09 10.44
CA GLU A 49 -6.82 22.00 9.73
C GLU A 49 -6.91 20.72 8.90
N LEU A 50 -5.84 20.35 8.20
CA LEU A 50 -5.75 19.09 7.47
C LEU A 50 -5.97 17.91 8.42
N TYR A 51 -5.23 17.83 9.52
CA TYR A 51 -5.40 16.76 10.50
C TYR A 51 -6.84 16.63 11.00
N ARG A 52 -7.47 17.75 11.40
CA ARG A 52 -8.88 17.75 11.84
C ARG A 52 -9.82 17.28 10.74
N LYS A 53 -9.54 17.67 9.50
CA LYS A 53 -10.34 17.28 8.35
C LYS A 53 -10.23 15.79 8.06
N LEU A 54 -9.01 15.25 8.04
CA LEU A 54 -8.73 13.82 7.89
C LEU A 54 -9.45 13.00 8.97
N TRP A 55 -9.31 13.41 10.24
CA TRP A 55 -9.98 12.75 11.36
C TRP A 55 -11.50 12.76 11.22
N SER A 56 -12.09 13.90 10.87
CA SER A 56 -13.54 14.03 10.66
C SER A 56 -14.04 13.14 9.52
N ILE A 57 -13.29 13.04 8.42
CA ILE A 57 -13.62 12.18 7.29
C ILE A 57 -13.55 10.71 7.71
N ASN A 58 -12.43 10.27 8.29
CA ASN A 58 -12.22 8.85 8.62
C ASN A 58 -13.25 8.38 9.66
N LYS A 59 -13.52 9.20 10.67
CA LYS A 59 -14.54 8.89 11.67
C LYS A 59 -15.94 8.75 11.05
N SER A 60 -16.34 9.68 10.20
CA SER A 60 -17.66 9.61 9.53
C SER A 60 -17.75 8.41 8.59
N TYR A 61 -16.64 8.06 7.93
CA TYR A 61 -16.57 6.87 7.08
C TYR A 61 -16.75 5.60 7.89
N ARG A 62 -16.05 5.47 9.03
CA ARG A 62 -16.15 4.33 9.94
C ARG A 62 -17.54 4.14 10.55
N GLU A 63 -18.28 5.23 10.76
CA GLU A 63 -19.66 5.21 11.25
C GLU A 63 -20.67 4.74 10.19
N THR A 64 -20.31 4.83 8.90
CA THR A 64 -21.21 4.51 7.77
C THR A 64 -20.82 3.26 7.00
N HIS A 65 -19.60 2.74 7.21
CA HIS A 65 -19.06 1.55 6.54
C HIS A 65 -18.60 0.52 7.57
N THR A 66 -18.81 -0.75 7.26
CA THR A 66 -18.45 -1.87 8.15
C THR A 66 -17.46 -2.77 7.44
N TYR A 67 -16.33 -3.04 8.10
CA TYR A 67 -15.38 -4.05 7.67
C TYR A 67 -16.04 -5.43 7.71
N ILE A 68 -15.98 -6.15 6.59
CA ILE A 68 -16.48 -7.52 6.47
C ILE A 68 -15.39 -8.32 5.76
N GLU A 69 -14.70 -9.16 6.51
CA GLU A 69 -13.59 -9.98 6.00
C GLU A 69 -14.01 -10.77 4.75
N GLY A 70 -13.22 -10.64 3.68
CA GLY A 70 -13.44 -11.32 2.40
C GLY A 70 -14.61 -10.78 1.55
N VAL A 71 -15.27 -9.69 1.98
CA VAL A 71 -16.38 -9.07 1.24
C VAL A 71 -16.17 -7.57 1.04
N PHE A 72 -15.74 -6.88 2.10
CA PHE A 72 -15.44 -5.46 2.10
C PHE A 72 -14.34 -5.19 3.14
N ASP A 73 -13.10 -5.29 2.70
CA ASP A 73 -11.93 -5.36 3.58
C ASP A 73 -11.08 -4.07 3.58
N CYS A 74 -9.85 -4.14 4.08
CA CYS A 74 -8.96 -2.99 4.18
C CYS A 74 -8.60 -2.40 2.81
N ASN A 75 -8.58 -3.22 1.75
CA ASN A 75 -8.30 -2.77 0.39
C ASN A 75 -9.46 -1.92 -0.13
N ASP A 76 -10.69 -2.44 0.00
CA ASP A 76 -11.90 -1.74 -0.43
C ASP A 76 -12.10 -0.43 0.33
N MET A 77 -11.98 -0.50 1.67
CA MET A 77 -12.13 0.68 2.53
C MET A 77 -11.10 1.77 2.22
N THR A 78 -9.86 1.37 1.95
CA THR A 78 -8.79 2.31 1.58
C THR A 78 -9.07 2.97 0.22
N ILE A 79 -9.49 2.19 -0.78
CA ILE A 79 -9.83 2.73 -2.11
C ILE A 79 -11.00 3.73 -2.02
N ASP A 80 -12.02 3.43 -1.23
CA ASP A 80 -13.16 4.32 -1.03
C ASP A 80 -12.77 5.60 -0.31
N LEU A 81 -11.98 5.50 0.77
CA LEU A 81 -11.44 6.68 1.46
C LEU A 81 -10.54 7.51 0.55
N TRP A 82 -9.69 6.87 -0.26
CA TRP A 82 -8.86 7.56 -1.25
C TRP A 82 -9.73 8.42 -2.18
N ASN A 83 -10.84 7.85 -2.70
CA ASN A 83 -11.78 8.58 -3.55
C ASN A 83 -12.45 9.76 -2.83
N ILE A 84 -12.81 9.59 -1.55
CA ILE A 84 -13.39 10.65 -0.73
C ILE A 84 -12.41 11.80 -0.52
N LEU A 85 -11.14 11.50 -0.22
CA LEU A 85 -10.09 12.51 -0.06
C LEU A 85 -9.80 13.23 -1.36
N HIS A 86 -9.66 12.49 -2.47
CA HIS A 86 -9.41 13.04 -3.79
C HIS A 86 -10.51 14.02 -4.21
N LYS A 87 -11.78 13.68 -3.98
CA LYS A 87 -12.92 14.57 -4.24
C LYS A 87 -12.87 15.88 -3.44
N GLN A 88 -12.19 15.88 -2.29
CA GLN A 88 -12.01 17.06 -1.44
C GLN A 88 -10.72 17.83 -1.73
N GLY A 89 -9.99 17.45 -2.78
CA GLY A 89 -8.72 18.07 -3.13
C GLY A 89 -7.59 17.74 -2.14
N ILE A 90 -7.69 16.60 -1.45
CA ILE A 90 -6.64 16.08 -0.58
C ILE A 90 -5.94 14.95 -1.32
N THR A 91 -4.64 15.09 -1.55
CA THR A 91 -3.83 14.03 -2.15
C THR A 91 -3.40 13.03 -1.08
N SER A 92 -3.53 11.75 -1.39
CA SER A 92 -3.13 10.63 -0.53
C SER A 92 -2.49 9.52 -1.36
N VAL A 93 -1.66 8.72 -0.72
CA VAL A 93 -0.98 7.55 -1.29
C VAL A 93 -1.48 6.31 -0.56
N ILE A 94 -1.83 5.29 -1.32
CA ILE A 94 -2.18 3.96 -0.78
C ILE A 94 -0.89 3.27 -0.39
N VAL A 95 -0.85 2.71 0.82
CA VAL A 95 0.28 1.93 1.31
C VAL A 95 -0.21 0.52 1.61
N VAL A 96 0.55 -0.46 1.13
CA VAL A 96 0.32 -1.89 1.37
C VAL A 96 1.52 -2.44 2.10
N GLY A 97 1.31 -3.05 3.26
CA GLY A 97 2.41 -3.50 4.10
C GLY A 97 1.96 -4.50 5.16
N ASN A 98 2.87 -4.81 6.08
CA ASN A 98 2.57 -5.60 7.26
C ASN A 98 3.02 -4.84 8.51
N LEU A 99 2.09 -4.52 9.42
CA LEU A 99 2.40 -3.73 10.61
C LEU A 99 3.17 -4.49 11.70
N ASP A 100 3.27 -5.82 11.58
CA ASP A 100 3.96 -6.70 12.53
C ASP A 100 5.33 -7.19 12.02
N LEU A 101 5.70 -6.87 10.79
CA LEU A 101 6.96 -7.28 10.16
C LEU A 101 7.81 -6.06 9.75
N ASP A 102 9.12 -6.27 9.69
CA ASP A 102 10.06 -5.34 9.08
C ASP A 102 10.61 -5.97 7.78
N LYS A 103 10.76 -5.18 6.73
CA LYS A 103 11.32 -5.55 5.41
C LYS A 103 10.60 -6.72 4.76
N GLU A 104 9.28 -6.71 4.86
CA GLU A 104 8.41 -7.72 4.30
C GLU A 104 8.46 -7.73 2.76
N ARG A 105 8.32 -8.93 2.19
CA ARG A 105 8.05 -9.04 0.76
C ARG A 105 6.58 -8.75 0.52
N PHE A 106 6.25 -8.31 -0.68
CA PHE A 106 4.88 -7.95 -1.05
C PHE A 106 3.83 -9.03 -0.71
N ARG A 107 4.15 -10.32 -0.85
CA ARG A 107 3.27 -11.44 -0.50
C ARG A 107 3.01 -11.64 1.01
N GLU A 108 3.77 -10.94 1.84
CA GLU A 108 3.67 -10.96 3.30
C GLU A 108 2.90 -9.74 3.82
N CYS A 109 2.56 -8.79 2.93
CA CYS A 109 1.67 -7.69 3.26
C CYS A 109 0.24 -8.20 3.47
N ASP A 110 -0.39 -7.74 4.53
CA ASP A 110 -1.74 -8.15 4.95
C ASP A 110 -2.64 -6.95 5.27
N HIS A 111 -2.14 -5.73 5.11
CA HIS A 111 -2.85 -4.54 5.51
C HIS A 111 -2.63 -3.38 4.53
N THR A 112 -3.66 -2.54 4.42
CA THR A 112 -3.68 -1.38 3.51
C THR A 112 -4.19 -0.14 4.23
N TRP A 113 -3.49 0.98 4.09
CA TRP A 113 -3.81 2.28 4.70
C TRP A 113 -3.48 3.46 3.77
N LEU A 114 -3.78 4.68 4.21
CA LEU A 114 -3.44 5.90 3.46
C LEU A 114 -2.36 6.72 4.15
N LEU A 115 -1.37 7.15 3.36
CA LEU A 115 -0.35 8.13 3.73
C LEU A 115 -0.68 9.48 3.11
N ILE A 116 -0.67 10.53 3.92
CA ILE A 116 -0.96 11.90 3.52
C ILE A 116 0.23 12.77 3.90
N GLN A 117 0.83 13.43 2.92
CA GLN A 117 1.96 14.32 3.15
C GLN A 117 1.51 15.76 3.21
N HIS A 118 2.11 16.49 4.15
CA HIS A 118 1.95 17.93 4.29
C HIS A 118 3.34 18.58 4.28
N SER A 119 3.52 19.50 3.34
CA SER A 119 4.68 20.36 3.22
C SER A 119 4.26 21.58 2.42
N ARG A 120 4.68 22.77 2.84
CA ARG A 120 4.34 24.02 2.11
C ARG A 120 5.37 24.38 1.04
N ASP A 121 6.64 24.16 1.36
CA ASP A 121 7.80 24.62 0.58
C ASP A 121 8.99 23.65 0.67
N GLY A 122 8.78 22.46 1.22
CA GLY A 122 9.84 21.48 1.48
C GLY A 122 10.62 21.72 2.77
N SER A 123 10.30 22.73 3.59
CA SER A 123 11.04 23.02 4.84
C SER A 123 10.48 22.30 6.08
N LEU A 124 9.18 21.98 6.09
CA LEU A 124 8.49 21.29 7.18
C LEU A 124 7.64 20.15 6.63
N TYR A 125 8.14 18.92 6.74
CA TYR A 125 7.42 17.72 6.37
C TYR A 125 6.66 17.16 7.57
N ARG A 126 5.35 16.98 7.40
CA ARG A 126 4.51 16.18 8.30
C ARG A 126 3.85 15.09 7.49
N CYS A 127 3.68 13.93 8.10
CA CYS A 127 2.91 12.85 7.53
C CYS A 127 1.71 12.57 8.44
N PHE A 128 0.58 12.28 7.81
CA PHE A 128 -0.59 11.76 8.48
C PHE A 128 -0.89 10.38 7.93
N ILE A 129 -1.30 9.48 8.80
CA ILE A 129 -1.75 8.14 8.45
C ILE A 129 -3.25 8.09 8.72
N ILE A 130 -4.02 7.64 7.74
CA ILE A 130 -5.41 7.26 7.94
C ILE A 130 -5.45 5.74 8.01
N GLU A 131 -5.86 5.22 9.17
CA GLU A 131 -6.14 3.80 9.33
C GLU A 131 -7.61 3.54 8.96
N SER A 132 -7.79 2.97 7.77
CA SER A 132 -9.08 2.82 7.11
C SER A 132 -10.06 1.95 7.92
N THR A 133 -9.54 0.99 8.68
CA THR A 133 -10.36 -0.04 9.33
C THR A 133 -10.85 0.33 10.73
N ASN A 134 -10.10 1.15 11.47
CA ASN A 134 -10.41 1.47 12.86
C ASN A 134 -10.87 2.92 13.08
N GLY A 135 -10.78 3.79 12.08
CA GLY A 135 -11.21 5.19 12.17
C GLY A 135 -10.18 6.15 12.79
N GLU A 136 -8.98 5.67 13.09
CA GLU A 136 -7.90 6.46 13.67
C GLU A 136 -7.14 7.27 12.62
N VAL A 137 -6.59 8.39 13.05
CA VAL A 137 -5.69 9.22 12.24
C VAL A 137 -4.47 9.56 13.08
N TYR A 138 -3.30 9.11 12.64
CA TYR A 138 -2.05 9.35 13.33
C TYR A 138 -1.34 10.55 12.72
N ALA A 139 -0.92 11.50 13.56
CA ALA A 139 -0.01 12.56 13.18
C ALA A 139 1.41 12.10 13.45
N PHE A 140 2.16 11.83 12.38
CA PHE A 140 3.48 11.28 12.46
C PHE A 140 4.56 12.37 12.46
N ASP A 141 5.47 12.25 13.41
CA ASP A 141 6.80 12.85 13.35
C ASP A 141 7.81 11.75 13.05
N LEU A 142 8.52 11.88 11.93
CA LEU A 142 9.60 11.00 11.45
C LEU A 142 10.69 10.71 12.50
N LYS A 143 10.72 11.46 13.60
CA LYS A 143 11.65 11.27 14.73
C LYS A 143 11.24 10.18 15.72
N THR A 144 10.00 9.69 15.69
CA THR A 144 9.49 8.73 16.68
C THR A 144 9.44 7.30 16.13
N LYS A 145 10.05 6.33 16.83
CA LYS A 145 10.15 4.92 16.37
C LYS A 145 8.81 4.18 16.32
N ALA A 146 7.78 4.65 17.04
CA ALA A 146 6.53 3.92 17.23
C ALA A 146 5.65 3.80 15.97
N PHE A 147 6.07 4.40 14.86
CA PHE A 147 5.30 4.44 13.61
C PHE A 147 6.15 4.11 12.37
N ALA A 148 7.33 3.49 12.57
CA ALA A 148 8.21 3.12 11.46
C ALA A 148 7.51 2.19 10.46
N GLN A 149 6.65 1.30 10.96
CA GLN A 149 5.92 0.33 10.14
C GLN A 149 4.90 0.99 9.21
N TYR A 150 4.29 2.12 9.62
CA TYR A 150 3.35 2.85 8.75
C TYR A 150 4.00 3.60 7.59
N ILE A 151 5.33 3.73 7.61
CA ILE A 151 6.14 4.28 6.51
C ILE A 151 7.02 3.20 5.86
N GLU A 152 6.71 1.94 6.11
CA GLU A 152 7.26 0.78 5.42
C GLU A 152 6.15 0.11 4.62
N GLY A 153 6.48 -0.35 3.41
CA GLY A 153 5.51 -0.97 2.50
C GLY A 153 5.68 -0.53 1.05
N TYR A 154 4.64 -0.81 0.28
CA TYR A 154 4.55 -0.57 -1.16
C TYR A 154 3.53 0.53 -1.44
N TYR A 155 3.96 1.55 -2.20
CA TYR A 155 3.22 2.80 -2.35
C TYR A 155 2.55 2.89 -3.71
N TYR A 156 1.27 3.26 -3.73
CA TYR A 156 0.49 3.43 -4.95
C TYR A 156 -0.19 4.80 -4.96
N SER A 157 0.00 5.55 -6.05
CA SER A 157 -0.58 6.88 -6.22
C SER A 157 -2.06 6.86 -6.61
N SER A 158 -2.56 5.71 -7.09
CA SER A 158 -3.94 5.54 -7.55
C SER A 158 -4.49 4.15 -7.25
N PRO A 159 -5.82 4.01 -7.13
CA PRO A 159 -6.48 2.71 -7.01
C PRO A 159 -6.25 1.77 -8.21
N SER A 160 -6.02 2.29 -9.42
CA SER A 160 -5.79 1.44 -10.59
C SER A 160 -4.45 0.70 -10.48
N ASN A 161 -3.37 1.42 -10.16
CA ASN A 161 -2.06 0.82 -9.99
C ASN A 161 -2.06 -0.23 -8.86
N PHE A 162 -2.76 0.09 -7.78
CA PHE A 162 -2.93 -0.82 -6.65
C PHE A 162 -3.66 -2.11 -7.05
N LYS A 163 -4.75 -2.01 -7.81
CA LYS A 163 -5.53 -3.17 -8.30
C LYS A 163 -4.81 -4.01 -9.36
N GLU A 164 -3.83 -3.46 -10.05
CA GLU A 164 -3.05 -4.22 -11.04
C GLU A 164 -2.02 -5.15 -10.37
N ASP A 165 -1.53 -4.80 -9.18
CA ASP A 165 -0.55 -5.60 -8.43
C ASP A 165 -1.21 -6.49 -7.35
N ASN A 166 -2.51 -6.37 -7.05
CA ASN A 166 -3.23 -7.05 -5.96
C ASN A 166 -4.41 -7.89 -6.47
#